data_AF-A0A914RJK4-F1
#
_entry.id   AF-A0A914RJK4-F1
#
_cell.length_a   1.000
_cell.length_b   1.000
_cell.length_c   1.000
_cell.angle_alpha   90.00
_cell.angle_beta   90.00
_cell.angle_gamma   90.00
#
_symmetry.space_group_name_H-M   'P 1'
#
loop_
_entity.id
_entity.type
_entity.pdbx_description
1 polymer ?
#
loop_
_entity_poly.entity_id
_entity_poly.type
_entity_poly.pdbx_seq_one_letter_code
_entity_poly.pdbx_strand_id
1 'polypeptide(L)'
;MSEPLKEALEALQKNIDNPGSVEAATMAGYTPVMLAALCEVNDETESAVIHRLFQLGNVNAKAVQDEEGSTALMCAAEHGHKEIVKLLLAQPDIDASLSDCVSSDFRPPSTFL
;
A
#
# COMPACT_ATOMS: atom_id res chain seq x y z
N MET A 1 -5.65 5.65 14.36
CA MET A 1 -6.21 4.52 13.58
C MET A 1 -7.67 4.82 13.32
N SER A 2 -8.07 5.05 12.07
CA SER A 2 -9.48 5.16 11.72
C SER A 2 -10.11 3.78 11.89
N GLU A 3 -11.15 3.65 12.71
CA GLU A 3 -11.88 2.39 12.98
C GLU A 3 -12.13 1.52 11.73
N PRO A 4 -12.56 2.05 10.56
CA PRO A 4 -12.78 1.24 9.36
C PRO A 4 -11.51 0.56 8.80
N LEU A 5 -10.33 1.12 9.07
CA LEU A 5 -9.06 0.61 8.55
C LEU A 5 -8.60 -0.61 9.35
N LYS A 6 -8.77 -0.57 10.68
CA LYS A 6 -8.45 -1.70 11.56
C LYS A 6 -9.39 -2.88 11.32
N GLU A 7 -10.69 -2.61 11.15
CA GLU A 7 -11.67 -3.67 10.91
C GLU A 7 -11.50 -4.31 9.53
N ALA A 8 -11.11 -3.53 8.51
CA ALA A 8 -10.73 -4.08 7.21
C ALA A 8 -9.52 -5.03 7.35
N LEU A 9 -8.46 -4.61 8.06
CA LEU A 9 -7.28 -5.45 8.30
C LEU A 9 -7.62 -6.73 9.07
N GLU A 10 -8.46 -6.66 10.11
CA GLU A 10 -8.92 -7.84 10.86
C GLU A 10 -9.79 -8.78 10.01
N ALA A 11 -10.70 -8.23 9.21
CA ALA A 11 -11.54 -9.01 8.31
C ALA A 11 -10.70 -9.75 7.25
N LEU A 12 -9.65 -9.10 6.75
CA LEU A 12 -8.69 -9.68 5.82
C LEU A 12 -7.83 -10.75 6.50
N GLN A 13 -7.38 -10.51 7.74
CA GLN A 13 -6.64 -11.51 8.52
C GLN A 13 -7.44 -12.79 8.72
N LYS A 14 -8.76 -12.68 8.94
CA LYS A 14 -9.65 -13.85 9.05
C LYS A 14 -9.81 -14.64 7.76
N ASN A 15 -9.64 -14.00 6.60
CA ASN A 15 -9.85 -14.60 5.28
C ASN A 15 -8.53 -14.73 4.49
N ILE A 16 -7.39 -14.66 5.16
CA ILE A 16 -6.08 -14.61 4.50
C ILE A 16 -5.78 -15.91 3.73
N ASP A 17 -6.43 -17.02 4.06
CA ASP A 17 -6.33 -18.28 3.33
C ASP A 17 -6.94 -18.23 1.91
N ASN A 18 -7.71 -17.17 1.59
CA ASN A 18 -8.32 -17.01 0.28
C ASN A 18 -7.56 -15.95 -0.56
N PRO A 19 -6.74 -16.35 -1.54
CA PRO A 19 -5.95 -15.42 -2.36
C PRO A 19 -6.82 -14.43 -3.15
N GLY A 20 -8.07 -14.79 -3.49
CA GLY A 20 -8.99 -13.86 -4.17
C GLY A 20 -9.47 -12.69 -3.30
N SER A 21 -9.35 -12.78 -1.97
CA SER A 21 -9.79 -11.73 -1.05
C SER A 21 -8.71 -10.69 -0.76
N VAL A 22 -7.43 -11.03 -0.92
CA VAL A 22 -6.31 -10.10 -0.66
C VAL A 22 -6.09 -9.10 -1.81
N GLU A 23 -6.69 -9.33 -2.98
CA GLU A 23 -6.72 -8.37 -4.09
C GLU A 23 -8.02 -7.55 -4.13
N ALA A 24 -9.01 -7.88 -3.30
CA ALA A 24 -10.28 -7.17 -3.28
C ALA A 24 -10.08 -5.75 -2.73
N ALA A 25 -10.12 -4.75 -3.62
CA ALA A 25 -10.08 -3.35 -3.23
C ALA A 25 -11.25 -3.03 -2.27
N THR A 26 -10.95 -2.27 -1.23
CA THR A 26 -11.97 -1.74 -0.31
C THR A 26 -12.90 -0.79 -1.05
N MET A 27 -14.02 -0.40 -0.42
CA MET A 27 -14.91 0.64 -0.97
C MET A 27 -14.20 1.97 -1.24
N ALA A 28 -13.04 2.19 -0.60
CA ALA A 28 -12.16 3.34 -0.82
C ALA A 28 -11.10 3.10 -1.91
N GLY A 29 -11.23 2.03 -2.72
CA GLY A 29 -10.34 1.75 -3.86
C GLY A 29 -8.92 1.33 -3.49
N TYR A 30 -8.62 1.23 -2.19
CA TYR A 30 -7.35 0.75 -1.66
C TYR A 30 -7.35 -0.76 -1.54
N THR A 31 -6.26 -1.39 -1.95
CA THR A 31 -6.04 -2.82 -1.70
C THR A 31 -5.63 -3.06 -0.24
N PRO A 32 -5.87 -4.28 0.27
CA PRO A 32 -5.37 -4.76 1.55
C PRO A 32 -3.90 -4.41 1.83
N VAL A 33 -3.04 -4.68 0.83
CA VAL A 33 -1.59 -4.44 0.88
C VAL A 33 -1.26 -2.97 1.12
N MET A 34 -2.03 -2.07 0.50
CA MET A 34 -1.83 -0.63 0.63
C MET A 34 -2.28 -0.11 1.99
N LEU A 35 -3.36 -0.66 2.56
CA LEU A 35 -3.78 -0.35 3.93
C LEU A 35 -2.77 -0.85 4.97
N ALA A 36 -2.25 -2.07 4.78
CA ALA A 36 -1.16 -2.60 5.59
C ALA A 36 0.07 -1.69 5.53
N ALA A 37 0.33 -1.09 4.37
CA ALA A 37 1.47 -0.20 4.19
C ALA A 37 1.29 1.19 4.83
N LEU A 38 0.04 1.61 5.07
CA LEU A 38 -0.33 2.82 5.80
C LEU A 38 -0.42 2.61 7.32
N CYS A 39 -0.23 1.38 7.79
CA CYS A 39 -0.29 1.03 9.21
C CYS A 39 1.11 0.84 9.78
N GLU A 40 1.30 1.23 11.04
CA GLU A 40 2.50 0.91 11.80
C GLU A 40 2.35 -0.48 12.43
N VAL A 41 3.44 -1.25 12.44
CA VAL A 41 3.47 -2.58 13.06
C VAL A 41 3.67 -2.39 14.56
N ASN A 42 2.59 -2.52 15.33
CA ASN A 42 2.66 -2.36 16.78
C ASN A 42 2.72 -3.70 17.50
N ASP A 43 2.09 -4.73 16.93
CA ASP A 43 1.99 -6.07 17.52
C ASP A 43 2.62 -7.16 16.64
N GLU A 44 3.11 -8.25 17.27
CA GLU A 44 3.61 -9.44 16.55
C GLU A 44 2.55 -10.04 15.61
N THR A 45 1.27 -9.94 15.99
CA THR A 45 0.14 -10.36 15.17
C THR A 45 0.07 -9.57 13.88
N GLU A 46 0.17 -8.23 13.94
CA GLU A 46 0.15 -7.36 12.76
C GLU A 46 1.33 -7.65 11.84
N SER A 47 2.53 -7.85 12.41
CA SER A 47 3.71 -8.28 11.64
C SER A 47 3.42 -9.56 10.84
N ALA A 48 2.90 -10.59 11.51
CA ALA A 48 2.56 -11.86 10.86
C ALA A 48 1.48 -11.69 9.78
N VAL A 49 0.46 -10.86 10.03
CA VAL A 49 -0.59 -10.50 9.06
C VAL A 49 0.03 -9.88 7.82
N ILE A 50 0.84 -8.83 8.00
CA ILE A 50 1.43 -8.04 6.93
C ILE A 50 2.36 -8.90 6.08
N HIS A 51 3.21 -9.71 6.72
CA HIS A 51 4.05 -10.68 6.03
C HIS A 51 3.24 -11.66 5.19
N ARG A 52 2.13 -12.18 5.73
CA ARG A 52 1.28 -13.12 5.00
C ARG A 52 0.53 -12.45 3.85
N LEU A 53 0.09 -11.21 4.07
CA LEU A 53 -0.58 -10.40 3.07
C LEU A 53 0.32 -10.05 1.90
N PHE A 54 1.61 -9.75 2.15
CA PHE A 54 2.59 -9.52 1.08
C PHE A 54 2.96 -10.80 0.31
N GLN A 55 2.90 -11.96 0.96
CA GLN A 55 3.13 -13.25 0.28
C GLN A 55 1.97 -13.67 -0.63
N LEU A 56 0.74 -13.26 -0.30
CA LEU A 56 -0.47 -13.70 -1.01
C LEU A 56 -1.04 -12.64 -1.92
N GLY A 57 -0.90 -11.37 -1.53
CA GLY A 57 -1.40 -10.21 -2.24
C GLY A 57 -0.32 -9.63 -3.16
N ASN A 58 -0.78 -8.92 -4.18
CA ASN A 58 0.11 -8.25 -5.11
C ASN A 58 0.73 -7.00 -4.45
N VAL A 59 2.03 -7.04 -4.16
CA VAL A 59 2.76 -5.89 -3.59
C VAL A 59 2.84 -4.68 -4.52
N ASN A 60 2.66 -4.89 -5.83
CA ASN A 60 2.60 -3.85 -6.84
C ASN A 60 1.17 -3.38 -7.14
N ALA A 61 0.19 -3.77 -6.31
CA ALA A 61 -1.17 -3.32 -6.48
C ALA A 61 -1.22 -1.79 -6.44
N LYS A 62 -1.82 -1.21 -7.49
CA LYS A 62 -2.12 0.22 -7.57
C LYS A 62 -3.49 0.49 -6.98
N ALA A 63 -3.64 1.61 -6.27
CA ALA A 63 -4.97 2.08 -5.89
C ALA A 63 -5.79 2.33 -7.15
N VAL A 64 -6.99 1.75 -7.18
CA VAL A 64 -7.90 1.85 -8.33
C VAL A 64 -8.58 3.21 -8.38
N GLN A 65 -8.65 3.91 -7.24
CA GLN A 65 -9.26 5.25 -7.10
C GLN A 65 -8.25 6.39 -7.08
N ASP A 66 -6.96 6.10 -6.96
CA ASP A 66 -5.94 7.14 -6.93
C ASP A 66 -5.64 7.56 -8.36
N GLU A 67 -5.79 8.86 -8.69
CA GLU A 67 -5.51 9.36 -10.05
C GLU A 67 -4.03 9.17 -10.44
N GLU A 68 -3.16 9.07 -9.43
CA GLU A 68 -1.72 8.82 -9.58
C GLU A 68 -1.41 7.31 -9.65
N GLY A 69 -2.38 6.46 -9.26
CA GLY A 69 -2.22 5.02 -9.20
C GLY A 69 -1.18 4.59 -8.16
N SER A 70 -1.14 5.27 -7.01
CA SER A 70 -0.17 5.02 -5.95
C SER A 70 -0.10 3.56 -5.52
N THR A 71 1.12 3.07 -5.28
CA THR A 71 1.40 1.71 -4.80
C THR A 71 1.55 1.67 -3.28
N ALA A 72 1.45 0.48 -2.69
CA ALA A 72 1.67 0.26 -1.25
C ALA A 72 3.03 0.81 -0.78
N LEU A 73 4.07 0.67 -1.59
CA LEU A 73 5.41 1.19 -1.28
C LEU A 73 5.41 2.73 -1.16
N MET A 74 4.66 3.41 -2.02
CA MET A 74 4.56 4.87 -2.03
C MET A 74 3.89 5.38 -0.75
N CYS A 75 2.78 4.76 -0.37
CA CYS A 75 2.09 5.05 0.89
C CYS A 75 2.99 4.87 2.12
N ALA A 76 3.71 3.75 2.20
CA ALA A 76 4.63 3.49 3.30
C ALA A 76 5.79 4.49 3.34
N ALA A 77 6.34 4.86 2.18
CA ALA A 77 7.43 5.81 2.07
C ALA A 77 7.00 7.23 2.46
N GLU A 78 5.81 7.67 2.01
CA GLU A 78 5.26 8.99 2.32
C GLU A 78 5.01 9.17 3.82
N HIS A 79 4.51 8.13 4.49
CA HIS A 79 4.26 8.14 5.93
C HIS A 79 5.53 7.89 6.76
N GLY A 80 6.66 7.53 6.13
CA GLY A 80 7.93 7.26 6.80
C GLY A 80 8.01 5.89 7.47
N HIS A 81 7.15 4.94 7.09
CA HIS A 81 7.12 3.57 7.61
C HIS A 81 8.26 2.71 7.03
N LYS A 82 9.50 3.02 7.45
CA LYS A 82 10.72 2.38 6.94
C LYS A 82 10.71 0.86 7.09
N GLU A 83 10.08 0.32 8.12
CA GLU A 83 10.06 -1.12 8.35
C GLU A 83 9.15 -1.84 7.34
N ILE A 84 7.96 -1.30 7.08
CA ILE A 84 7.07 -1.75 6.00
C ILE A 84 7.78 -1.65 4.65
N VAL A 85 8.47 -0.53 4.37
CA VAL A 85 9.22 -0.34 3.12
C VAL A 85 10.28 -1.43 2.95
N LYS A 86 11.01 -1.81 4.01
CA LYS A 86 11.95 -2.94 3.95
C LYS A 86 11.25 -4.27 3.70
N LEU A 87 10.08 -4.50 4.31
CA LEU A 87 9.32 -5.74 4.12
C LEU A 87 8.80 -5.89 2.68
N LEU A 88 8.31 -4.79 2.11
CA LEU A 88 7.92 -4.71 0.71
C LEU A 88 9.13 -4.93 -0.21
N LEU A 89 10.25 -4.25 0.05
CA LEU A 89 11.50 -4.41 -0.72
C LEU A 89 12.13 -5.80 -0.57
N ALA A 90 11.80 -6.54 0.49
CA ALA A 90 12.25 -7.91 0.68
C ALA A 90 11.45 -8.91 -0.17
N GLN A 91 10.32 -8.51 -0.75
CA GLN A 91 9.59 -9.39 -1.67
C GLN A 91 10.28 -9.41 -3.04
N PRO A 92 10.44 -10.61 -3.65
CA PRO A 92 11.06 -10.72 -4.97
C PRO A 92 10.21 -10.11 -6.09
N ASP A 93 8.90 -10.01 -5.87
CA ASP A 93 7.94 -9.48 -6.83
C ASP A 93 7.80 -7.96 -6.76
N ILE A 94 8.45 -7.28 -5.80
CA ILE A 94 8.33 -5.82 -5.67
C ILE A 94 9.00 -5.10 -6.85
N ASP A 95 8.22 -4.27 -7.53
CA ASP A 95 8.68 -3.49 -8.67
C ASP A 95 8.92 -2.05 -8.19
N ALA A 96 10.12 -1.82 -7.63
CA ALA A 96 10.54 -0.48 -7.19
C ALA A 96 10.64 0.53 -8.35
N SER A 97 10.52 0.05 -9.59
CA SER A 97 10.40 0.89 -10.80
C SER A 97 9.05 1.59 -10.92
N LEU A 98 8.02 1.13 -10.20
CA LEU A 98 6.67 1.72 -10.14
C LEU A 98 6.61 2.98 -9.26
N SER A 99 7.67 3.78 -9.26
CA SER A 99 7.62 5.16 -8.78
C SER A 99 6.88 5.99 -9.84
N ASP A 100 5.59 6.23 -9.64
CA ASP A 100 4.85 7.09 -10.55
C ASP A 100 5.29 8.55 -10.42
N CYS A 101 5.12 9.21 -11.56
CA CYS A 101 5.71 10.48 -11.92
C CYS A 101 5.68 11.45 -10.75
N VAL A 102 6.87 11.95 -10.39
CA VAL A 102 6.96 13.36 -10.05
C VAL A 102 6.17 14.08 -11.14
N SER A 103 4.96 14.54 -10.82
CA SER A 103 4.36 15.65 -11.54
C SER A 103 5.25 16.83 -11.22
N SER A 104 6.41 16.85 -11.88
CA SER A 104 7.04 18.03 -12.37
C SER A 104 6.10 18.68 -13.39
N ASP A 105 4.89 19.03 -12.95
CA ASP A 105 4.26 20.29 -13.30
C ASP A 105 5.01 21.41 -12.56
N PHE A 106 6.33 21.44 -12.75
CA PHE A 106 7.04 22.70 -12.84
C PHE A 106 6.56 23.32 -14.15
N ARG A 107 5.30 23.77 -14.16
CA ARG A 107 4.82 24.74 -15.12
C ARG A 107 5.49 26.03 -14.65
N PRO A 108 6.61 26.48 -15.26
CA PRO A 108 7.12 27.79 -14.92
C PRO A 108 5.96 28.76 -15.17
N PRO A 109 5.67 29.69 -14.24
CA PRO A 109 4.68 30.71 -14.52
C PRO A 109 5.13 31.40 -15.80
N SER A 110 4.29 31.34 -16.83
CA SER A 110 4.45 32.13 -18.05
C SER A 110 4.37 33.61 -17.63
N THR A 111 5.51 34.15 -17.26
CA THR A 111 5.84 35.52 -16.90
C THR A 111 7.14 35.72 -17.67
N PHE A 112 7.28 36.58 -18.68
CA PHE A 112 6.65 37.87 -18.94
C PHE A 112 6.95 38.15 -20.43
N LEU A 113 5.96 38.62 -21.21
CA LEU A 113 6.25 39.44 -22.39
C LEU A 113 6.47 40.87 -21.93
#